data_AF-A0A399EK27-F1
#
_entry.id   AF-A0A399EK27-F1
#
_cell.length_a   1.000
_cell.length_b   1.000
_cell.length_c   1.000
_cell.angle_alpha   90.00
_cell.angle_beta   90.00
_cell.angle_gamma   90.00
#
_symmetry.space_group_name_H-M   'P 1'
#
loop_
_entity.id
_entity.type
_entity.pdbx_description
1 polymer ?
#
loop_
_entity_poly.entity_id
_entity_poly.type
_entity_poly.pdbx_seq_one_letter_code
_entity_poly.pdbx_strand_id
1 'polypeptide(L)'
;MTPWDALTARVKPIAQKLEALQPPLLVIRVDGETTLVTAWPTARDLEAHARFPGMARLTLERKLAEALAELARLYPTPKQAVEVLAQWPGNPPRLERVAVARRSTPAGAEPAPARQGVPT
;
A
#
# COMPACT_ATOMS: atom_id res chain seq x y z
N MET A 1 -15.05 -2.38 -5.41
CA MET A 1 -13.98 -1.53 -4.82
C MET A 1 -12.63 -2.12 -5.22
N THR A 2 -11.75 -1.33 -5.82
CA THR A 2 -10.41 -1.83 -6.21
C THR A 2 -9.47 -1.88 -4.99
N PRO A 3 -8.39 -2.67 -5.04
CA PRO A 3 -7.35 -2.60 -4.02
C PRO A 3 -6.79 -1.19 -3.81
N TRP A 4 -6.70 -0.39 -4.89
CA TRP A 4 -6.28 1.00 -4.84
C TRP A 4 -7.26 1.88 -4.07
N ASP A 5 -8.58 1.75 -4.31
CA ASP A 5 -9.61 2.46 -3.54
C ASP A 5 -9.50 2.15 -2.04
N ALA A 6 -9.27 0.88 -1.70
CA ALA A 6 -9.16 0.44 -0.31
C ALA A 6 -7.91 1.00 0.41
N LEU A 7 -6.78 1.12 -0.29
CA LEU A 7 -5.61 1.80 0.25
C LEU A 7 -5.80 3.31 0.33
N THR A 8 -6.40 3.91 -0.70
CA THR A 8 -6.65 5.36 -0.78
C THR A 8 -7.56 5.82 0.36
N ALA A 9 -8.63 5.07 0.65
CA ALA A 9 -9.52 5.34 1.78
C ALA A 9 -8.82 5.23 3.16
N ARG A 10 -7.64 4.58 3.21
CA ARG A 10 -6.86 4.34 4.43
C ARG A 10 -5.52 5.08 4.43
N VAL A 11 -5.32 6.07 3.55
CA VAL A 11 -4.06 6.81 3.46
C VAL A 11 -3.61 7.37 4.81
N LYS A 12 -4.52 8.03 5.54
CA LYS A 12 -4.22 8.62 6.85
C LYS A 12 -3.65 7.62 7.87
N PRO A 13 -4.35 6.53 8.21
CA PRO A 13 -3.80 5.55 9.16
C PRO A 13 -2.54 4.83 8.64
N ILE A 14 -2.37 4.67 7.33
CA ILE A 14 -1.15 4.09 6.75
C ILE A 14 0.03 5.06 6.95
N ALA A 15 -0.17 6.34 6.65
CA ALA A 15 0.84 7.38 6.84
C ALA A 15 1.25 7.52 8.31
N GLN A 16 0.29 7.50 9.24
CA GLN A 16 0.58 7.52 10.68
C GLN A 16 1.41 6.31 11.14
N LYS A 17 1.11 5.11 10.60
CA LYS A 17 1.93 3.92 10.89
C LYS A 17 3.34 4.06 10.33
N LEU A 18 3.49 4.58 9.11
CA LEU A 18 4.81 4.86 8.52
C LEU A 18 5.58 5.91 9.33
N GLU A 19 4.89 6.95 9.81
CA GLU A 19 5.48 7.98 10.67
C GLU A 19 5.99 7.39 11.99
N ALA A 20 5.21 6.53 12.64
CA ALA A 20 5.62 5.87 13.88
C ALA A 20 6.82 4.93 13.68
N LEU A 21 6.87 4.24 12.54
CA LEU A 21 7.94 3.30 12.21
C LEU A 21 9.22 3.97 11.72
N GLN A 22 9.13 5.19 11.18
CA GLN A 22 10.22 5.95 10.56
C GLN A 22 11.11 5.09 9.64
N PRO A 23 10.54 4.37 8.65
CA PRO A 23 11.36 3.56 7.76
C PRO A 23 12.16 4.44 6.80
N PRO A 24 13.37 4.04 6.42
CA PRO A 24 14.14 4.77 5.41
C PRO A 24 13.56 4.59 3.99
N LEU A 25 12.90 3.47 3.72
CA LEU A 25 12.37 3.14 2.40
C LEU A 25 10.89 2.73 2.47
N LEU A 26 10.10 3.27 1.56
CA LEU A 26 8.76 2.81 1.24
C LEU A 26 8.85 1.85 0.05
N VAL A 27 8.18 0.71 0.16
CA VAL A 27 8.07 -0.28 -0.90
C VAL A 27 6.61 -0.55 -1.18
N ILE A 28 6.22 -0.51 -2.46
CA ILE A 28 4.88 -0.89 -2.90
C ILE A 28 4.99 -2.12 -3.78
N ARG A 29 4.22 -3.15 -3.44
CA ARG A 29 4.09 -4.36 -4.25
C ARG A 29 2.71 -4.46 -4.86
N VAL A 30 2.66 -4.86 -6.13
CA VAL A 30 1.43 -5.16 -6.86
C VAL A 30 1.50 -6.62 -7.28
N ASP A 31 0.51 -7.42 -6.86
CA ASP A 31 0.43 -8.85 -7.17
C ASP A 31 1.69 -9.66 -6.80
N GLY A 32 2.36 -9.24 -5.73
CA GLY A 32 3.60 -9.86 -5.23
C GLY A 32 4.89 -9.32 -5.87
N GLU A 33 4.79 -8.52 -6.93
CA GLU A 33 5.93 -7.89 -7.60
C GLU A 33 6.24 -6.53 -6.97
N THR A 34 7.54 -6.21 -6.81
CA THR A 34 7.95 -4.89 -6.28
C THR A 34 7.93 -3.85 -7.38
N THR A 35 6.99 -2.91 -7.29
CA THR A 35 6.71 -1.93 -8.34
C THR A 35 7.32 -0.56 -8.03
N LEU A 36 7.39 -0.19 -6.75
CA LEU A 36 8.02 1.05 -6.30
C LEU A 36 8.91 0.77 -5.09
N VAL A 37 10.11 1.32 -5.12
CA VAL A 37 10.99 1.48 -3.96
C VAL A 37 11.46 2.93 -3.94
N THR A 38 11.18 3.65 -2.86
CA THR A 38 11.54 5.07 -2.78
C THR A 38 11.92 5.47 -1.36
N ALA A 39 12.76 6.50 -1.24
CA ALA A 39 13.13 7.08 0.04
C ALA A 39 11.91 7.68 0.72
N TRP A 40 11.62 7.23 1.94
CA TRP A 40 10.51 7.75 2.72
C TRP A 40 11.01 8.89 3.62
N PRO A 41 10.46 10.11 3.48
CA PRO A 41 10.95 11.27 4.21
C PRO A 41 10.48 11.19 5.66
N THR A 42 11.25 11.77 6.57
CA THR A 42 10.77 12.04 7.94
C THR A 42 9.90 13.30 7.96
N ALA A 43 9.14 13.49 9.04
CA ALA A 43 8.42 14.75 9.26
C ALA A 43 9.36 15.97 9.21
N ARG A 44 10.58 15.83 9.76
CA ARG A 44 11.61 16.87 9.73
C ARG A 44 12.08 17.20 8.32
N ASP A 45 12.23 16.20 7.44
CA ASP A 45 12.59 16.44 6.03
C ASP A 45 11.51 17.23 5.30
N LEU A 46 10.24 16.92 5.58
CA LEU A 46 9.10 17.65 5.02
C LEU A 46 9.03 19.09 5.54
N GLU A 47 9.29 19.31 6.83
CA GLU A 47 9.37 20.65 7.40
C GLU A 47 10.54 21.45 6.82
N ALA A 48 11.70 20.82 6.61
CA ALA A 48 12.84 21.46 5.97
C ALA A 48 12.52 21.85 4.52
N HIS A 49 11.83 20.98 3.77
CA HIS A 49 11.37 21.26 2.41
C HIS A 49 10.41 22.46 2.36
N ALA A 50 9.49 22.55 3.32
CA ALA A 50 8.50 23.63 3.40
C ALA A 50 9.10 25.00 3.76
N ARG A 51 10.36 25.06 4.23
CA ARG A 51 11.06 26.32 4.55
C ARG A 51 11.64 27.02 3.31
N PHE A 52 11.72 26.33 2.17
CA PHE A 52 12.21 26.95 0.94
C PHE A 52 11.12 27.81 0.29
N PRO A 53 11.43 29.06 -0.10
CA PRO A 53 10.44 29.95 -0.70
C PRO A 53 9.90 29.37 -2.01
N GLY A 54 8.57 29.36 -2.14
CA GLY A 54 7.87 28.79 -3.31
C GLY A 54 7.55 27.29 -3.22
N MET A 55 7.99 26.59 -2.17
CA MET A 55 7.67 25.17 -1.99
C MET A 55 6.33 24.98 -1.26
N ALA A 56 5.52 24.05 -1.75
CA ALA A 56 4.30 23.64 -1.07
C ALA A 56 4.61 22.81 0.18
N ARG A 57 3.83 22.98 1.24
CA ARG A 57 3.94 22.15 2.44
C ARG A 57 3.41 20.75 2.14
N LEU A 58 4.33 19.80 1.97
CA LEU A 58 4.01 18.38 1.78
C LEU A 58 3.81 17.69 3.13
N THR A 59 2.77 16.87 3.23
CA THR A 59 2.55 15.96 4.37
C THR A 59 2.85 14.53 3.96
N LEU A 60 3.13 13.65 4.92
CA LEU A 60 3.33 12.22 4.64
C LEU A 60 2.08 11.60 3.99
N GLU A 61 0.89 12.02 4.44
CA GLU A 61 -0.40 11.62 3.87
C GLU A 61 -0.50 12.00 2.39
N ARG A 62 -0.17 13.24 2.04
CA ARG A 62 -0.21 13.73 0.66
C ARG A 62 0.79 12.98 -0.22
N LYS A 63 2.03 12.80 0.27
CA LYS A 63 3.05 12.05 -0.47
C LYS A 63 2.64 10.60 -0.73
N LEU A 64 2.02 9.94 0.26
CA LEU A 64 1.50 8.58 0.09
C LEU A 64 0.34 8.54 -0.91
N ALA A 65 -0.61 9.47 -0.81
CA ALA A 65 -1.73 9.56 -1.75
C ALA A 65 -1.25 9.76 -3.20
N GLU A 66 -0.26 10.62 -3.42
CA GLU A 66 0.32 10.88 -4.74
C GLU A 66 1.00 9.62 -5.31
N ALA A 67 1.79 8.91 -4.49
CA ALA A 67 2.42 7.65 -4.91
C ALA A 67 1.40 6.56 -5.26
N LEU A 68 0.33 6.42 -4.46
CA LEU A 68 -0.74 5.46 -4.74
C LEU A 68 -1.53 5.84 -5.99
N ALA A 69 -1.81 7.13 -6.20
CA ALA A 69 -2.54 7.61 -7.38
C ALA A 69 -1.75 7.39 -8.67
N GLU A 70 -0.44 7.66 -8.65
CA GLU A 70 0.44 7.41 -9.79
C GLU A 70 0.50 5.92 -10.13
N LEU A 71 0.68 5.05 -9.12
CA LEU A 71 0.71 3.61 -9.34
C LEU A 71 -0.65 3.04 -9.76
N ALA A 72 -1.76 3.57 -9.25
CA ALA A 72 -3.09 3.20 -9.71
C ALA A 72 -3.32 3.54 -11.19
N ARG A 73 -2.70 4.62 -11.70
CA ARG A 73 -2.74 4.96 -13.13
C ARG A 73 -1.91 3.98 -13.97
N LEU A 74 -0.76 3.55 -13.48
CA LEU A 74 0.14 2.61 -14.17
C LEU A 74 -0.37 1.16 -14.12
N TYR A 75 -1.00 0.77 -13.01
CA TYR A 75 -1.50 -0.58 -12.72
C TYR A 75 -2.98 -0.54 -12.35
N PRO A 76 -3.89 -0.17 -13.25
CA PRO A 76 -5.29 0.10 -12.92
C PRO A 76 -6.07 -1.11 -12.42
N THR A 77 -5.64 -2.32 -12.78
CA THR A 77 -6.36 -3.57 -12.47
C THR A 77 -5.44 -4.61 -11.80
N PRO A 78 -5.04 -4.39 -10.53
CA PRO A 78 -4.31 -5.40 -9.77
C PRO A 78 -5.17 -6.66 -9.64
N LYS A 79 -4.57 -7.82 -9.93
CA LYS A 79 -5.28 -9.10 -10.04
C LYS A 79 -5.64 -9.68 -8.69
N GLN A 80 -4.76 -9.53 -7.72
CA GLN A 80 -4.79 -10.16 -6.40
C GLN A 80 -4.73 -9.11 -5.28
N ALA A 81 -3.66 -8.34 -5.19
CA ALA A 81 -3.41 -7.49 -4.03
C ALA A 81 -2.42 -6.37 -4.31
N VAL A 82 -2.52 -5.32 -3.50
CA VAL A 82 -1.51 -4.25 -3.39
C VAL A 82 -1.04 -4.19 -1.94
N GLU A 83 0.27 -4.19 -1.74
CA GLU A 83 0.90 -4.14 -0.43
C GLU A 83 1.72 -2.87 -0.28
N VAL A 84 1.60 -2.24 0.89
CA VAL A 84 2.47 -1.14 1.33
C VAL A 84 3.39 -1.69 2.40
N LEU A 85 4.69 -1.63 2.15
CA LEU A 85 5.73 -2.19 3.00
C LEU A 85 6.71 -1.09 3.41
N ALA A 86 7.25 -1.24 4.62
CA ALA A 86 8.36 -0.47 5.14
C ALA A 86 9.63 -1.32 5.06
N GLN A 87 10.74 -0.74 4.58
CA GLN A 87 12.00 -1.46 4.43
C GLN A 87 13.14 -0.74 5.18
N TRP A 88 13.97 -1.52 5.89
CA TRP A 88 15.20 -1.09 6.54
C TRP A 88 16.42 -1.83 5.96
N PRO A 89 17.60 -1.20 5.94
CA PRO A 89 18.84 -1.86 5.54
C PRO A 89 19.15 -3.06 6.46
N GLY A 90 19.80 -4.08 5.90
CA GLY A 90 20.16 -5.32 6.59
C GLY A 90 20.51 -6.43 5.60
N ASN A 91 21.03 -7.57 6.08
CA ASN A 91 21.24 -8.76 5.28
C ASN A 91 20.64 -10.01 5.96
N PRO A 92 19.44 -10.49 5.55
CA PRO A 92 18.58 -9.88 4.53
C PRO A 92 17.93 -8.56 5.02
N PRO A 93 17.46 -7.69 4.11
CA PRO A 93 16.78 -6.45 4.48
C PRO A 93 15.52 -6.75 5.29
N ARG A 94 15.29 -5.96 6.36
CA ARG A 94 14.08 -6.09 7.16
C ARG A 94 12.92 -5.44 6.40
N LEU A 95 11.88 -6.24 6.14
CA LEU A 95 10.63 -5.79 5.54
C LEU A 95 9.50 -5.91 6.55
N GLU A 96 8.69 -4.87 6.70
CA GLU A 96 7.51 -4.88 7.54
C GLU A 96 6.27 -4.48 6.75
N ARG A 97 5.21 -5.28 6.84
CA ARG A 97 3.95 -5.00 6.14
C ARG A 97 3.17 -3.90 6.88
N VAL A 98 3.04 -2.76 6.23
CA VAL A 98 2.30 -1.61 6.75
C VAL A 98 0.82 -1.79 6.50
N ALA A 99 0.45 -2.07 5.25
CA ALA A 99 -0.91 -2.32 4.82
C ALA A 99 -0.98 -3.28 3.63
N VAL A 100 -2.14 -3.88 3.45
CA VAL A 100 -2.48 -4.68 2.28
C VAL A 100 -3.94 -4.47 1.93
N ALA A 101 -4.21 -4.30 0.64
CA ALA A 101 -5.55 -4.37 0.10
C ALA A 101 -5.60 -5.51 -0.90
N ARG A 102 -6.55 -6.41 -0.72
CA ARG A 102 -6.81 -7.51 -1.64
C ARG A 102 -8.00 -7.16 -2.51
N ARG A 103 -8.02 -7.71 -3.71
CA ARG A 103 -9.22 -7.67 -4.53
C ARG A 103 -10.28 -8.46 -3.78
N SER A 104 -11.36 -7.79 -3.38
CA SER A 104 -12.57 -8.49 -2.97
C SER A 104 -13.12 -9.14 -4.23
N THR A 105 -12.83 -10.42 -4.43
CA THR A 105 -13.63 -11.24 -5.33
C THR A 105 -15.07 -11.13 -4.81
N PRO A 106 -16.09 -10.81 -5.64
CA PRO A 106 -17.45 -11.07 -5.22
C PRO A 106 -17.50 -12.56 -4.89
N ALA A 107 -17.87 -12.90 -3.65
CA ALA A 107 -18.21 -14.25 -3.27
C ALA A 107 -19.36 -14.68 -4.19
N GLY A 108 -19.03 -15.48 -5.20
CA GLY A 108 -19.90 -15.83 -6.31
C GLY A 108 -19.33 -17.03 -7.07
N ALA A 109 -18.81 -17.99 -6.31
CA ALA A 109 -18.57 -19.37 -6.74
C ALA A 109 -18.55 -20.20 -5.45
N GLU A 110 -19.70 -20.24 -4.79
CA GLU A 110 -19.99 -21.31 -3.84
C GLU A 110 -19.98 -22.60 -4.67
N PRO A 111 -19.05 -23.55 -4.47
CA PRO A 111 -19.24 -24.88 -5.03
C PRO A 111 -20.48 -25.45 -4.34
N ALA A 112 -21.51 -25.70 -5.13
CA ALA A 112 -22.76 -26.30 -4.69
C ALA A 112 -22.49 -27.48 -3.73
N PRO A 113 -23.21 -27.59 -2.60
CA PRO A 113 -23.02 -28.71 -1.69
C PRO A 113 -23.29 -30.01 -2.44
N ALA A 114 -22.30 -30.89 -2.48
CA ALA A 114 -22.43 -32.22 -3.03
C ALA A 114 -23.62 -32.91 -2.37
N ARG A 115 -24.67 -33.20 -3.15
CA ARG A 115 -25.73 -34.12 -2.75
C ARG A 115 -25.10 -35.50 -2.59
N GLN A 116 -24.71 -35.85 -1.38
CA GLN A 116 -24.51 -37.24 -1.00
C GLN A 116 -25.71 -37.67 -0.17
N GLY A 117 -26.63 -38.37 -0.84
CA GLY A 117 -27.84 -38.91 -0.25
C GLY A 117 -28.31 -40.13 -1.02
N VAL A 118 -27.88 -41.29 -0.52
CA VAL A 118 -28.52 -42.62 -0.57
C VAL A 118 -28.54 -43.37 -1.92
N PRO A 119 -27.99 -44.60 -1.93
CA PRO A 119 -28.72 -45.73 -2.46
C PRO A 119 -29.11 -46.70 -1.33
N THR A 120 -30.39 -47.07 -1.32
CA THR A 120 -30.92 -48.27 -0.63
C THR A 120 -31.05 -49.36 -1.67
#